data_AF-G3SNX5-F1
#
_entry.id   AF-G3SNX5-F1
#
_cell.length_a   1.000
_cell.length_b   1.000
_cell.length_c   1.000
_cell.angle_alpha   90.00
_cell.angle_beta   90.00
_cell.angle_gamma   90.00
#
_symmetry.space_group_name_H-M   'P 1'
#
loop_
_entity.id
_entity.type
_entity.pdbx_description
1 polymer ?
#
loop_
_entity_poly.entity_id
_entity_poly.type
_entity_poly.pdbx_seq_one_letter_code
_entity_poly.pdbx_strand_id
1 'polypeptide(L)' 'PAVRYSKFKVSATRPPPLLGQHTVHILKETLLYDDSTFRELLSTGVVTQHEAK' A
#
# COMPACT_ATOMS: atom_id res chain seq x y z
N PRO A 1 -0.50 28.68 10.56
CA PRO A 1 0.76 27.96 10.26
C PRO A 1 0.69 26.50 10.73
N ALA A 2 1.33 25.57 10.02
CA ALA A 2 1.41 24.18 10.49
C ALA A 2 2.16 24.08 11.83
N VAL A 3 1.71 23.17 12.70
CA VAL A 3 2.32 22.95 14.03
C VAL A 3 3.75 22.41 13.85
N ARG A 4 4.69 22.95 14.64
CA ARG A 4 6.10 22.50 14.65
C ARG A 4 6.43 21.92 16.01
N TYR A 5 6.96 20.70 16.02
CA TYR A 5 7.39 20.03 17.24
C TYR A 5 8.88 20.24 17.47
N SER A 6 9.27 20.46 18.72
CA SER A 6 10.68 20.62 19.11
C SER A 6 11.41 19.28 19.24
N LYS A 7 10.69 18.21 19.61
CA LYS A 7 11.26 16.89 19.87
C LYS A 7 11.32 15.96 18.66
N PHE A 8 10.60 16.25 17.58
CA PHE A 8 10.68 15.46 16.35
C PHE A 8 10.48 16.35 15.12
N LYS A 9 11.20 16.02 14.05
CA LYS A 9 11.01 16.65 12.75
C LYS A 9 9.88 15.93 12.04
N VAL A 10 8.90 16.69 11.56
CA VAL A 10 7.94 16.18 10.58
C VAL A 10 8.73 15.92 9.30
N SER A 11 8.78 14.67 8.85
CA SER A 11 9.39 14.32 7.57
C SER A 11 8.62 14.99 6.43
N ALA A 12 9.30 15.23 5.30
CA ALA A 12 8.62 15.72 4.11
C ALA A 12 7.42 14.81 3.80
N THR A 13 6.27 15.42 3.54
CA THR A 13 5.05 14.69 3.19
C THR A 13 5.33 13.87 1.94
N ARG A 14 5.16 12.55 2.03
CA ARG A 14 5.18 11.69 0.85
C ARG A 14 4.00 12.07 -0.05
N PRO A 15 4.12 11.94 -1.38
CA PRO A 15 2.99 12.12 -2.27
C PRO A 15 1.85 11.14 -1.88
N PRO A 16 0.59 11.49 -2.18
CA PRO A 16 -0.52 10.59 -1.93
C PRO A 16 -0.30 9.27 -2.68
N PRO A 17 -0.62 8.11 -2.06
CA PRO A 17 -0.40 6.83 -2.70
C PRO A 17 -1.32 6.69 -3.93
N LEU A 18 -0.82 5.99 -4.95
CA LEU A 18 -1.61 5.60 -6.11
C LEU A 18 -2.69 4.58 -5.69
N LEU A 19 -3.76 4.51 -6.46
CA LEU A 19 -4.78 3.49 -6.26
C LEU A 19 -4.14 2.11 -6.34
N GLY A 20 -4.26 1.34 -5.27
CA GLY A 20 -3.71 -0.02 -5.19
C GLY A 20 -2.20 -0.11 -4.91
N GLN A 21 -1.49 0.99 -4.66
CA GLN A 21 -0.02 1.01 -4.52
C GLN A 21 0.54 0.04 -3.46
N HIS A 22 -0.24 -0.24 -2.41
CA HIS A 22 0.19 -1.09 -1.30
C HIS A 22 -0.60 -2.40 -1.19
N THR A 23 -1.51 -2.69 -2.11
CA THR A 23 -2.45 -3.81 -1.98
C THR A 23 -1.72 -5.16 -1.90
N VAL A 24 -0.69 -5.37 -2.73
CA VAL A 24 0.09 -6.62 -2.73
C VAL A 24 0.83 -6.83 -1.41
N HIS A 25 1.54 -5.80 -0.95
CA HIS A 25 2.30 -5.85 0.29
C HIS A 25 1.38 -6.12 1.50
N ILE A 26 0.23 -5.44 1.58
CA ILE A 26 -0.72 -5.65 2.67
C ILE A 26 -1.27 -7.08 2.64
N LEU A 27 -1.76 -7.56 1.49
CA LEU A 27 -2.37 -8.88 1.42
C LEU A 27 -1.37 -10.00 1.69
N LYS A 28 -0.18 -9.95 1.08
CA LYS A 28 0.79 -11.05 1.17
C LYS A 28 1.68 -10.97 2.41
N GLU A 29 2.16 -9.78 2.77
CA GLU A 29 3.20 -9.63 3.80
C GLU A 29 2.62 -9.23 5.17
N THR A 30 1.51 -8.49 5.19
CA THR A 30 0.87 -8.08 6.46
C THR A 30 -0.21 -9.05 6.90
N LEU A 31 -1.09 -9.44 5.97
CA LEU A 31 -2.23 -10.31 6.26
C LEU A 31 -1.97 -11.78 5.93
N LEU A 32 -0.81 -12.09 5.35
CA LEU A 32 -0.33 -13.45 5.09
C LEU A 32 -1.30 -14.28 4.25
N TYR A 33 -1.96 -13.65 3.26
CA TYR A 33 -2.73 -14.39 2.26
C TYR A 33 -1.78 -15.28 1.48
N ASP A 34 -2.14 -16.55 1.36
CA ASP A 34 -1.37 -17.49 0.57
C ASP A 34 -1.46 -17.16 -0.93
N ASP A 35 -0.52 -17.70 -1.69
CA ASP A 35 -0.41 -17.41 -3.12
C ASP A 35 -1.64 -17.86 -3.92
N SER A 36 -2.36 -18.90 -3.49
CA SER A 36 -3.54 -19.38 -4.21
C SER A 36 -4.72 -18.43 -4.04
N THR A 37 -5.01 -18.03 -2.80
CA THR A 37 -6.05 -17.05 -2.49
C THR A 37 -5.74 -15.69 -3.13
N PHE A 38 -4.49 -15.23 -3.08
CA PHE A 38 -4.09 -13.98 -3.72
C PHE A 38 -4.28 -14.01 -5.25
N ARG A 39 -3.94 -15.14 -5.90
CA ARG A 39 -4.14 -15.31 -7.35
C ARG A 39 -5.61 -15.32 -7.73
N GLU A 40 -6.47 -15.90 -6.90
CA GLU A 40 -7.92 -15.87 -7.12
C GLU A 40 -8.48 -14.45 -7.06
N LEU A 41 -8.05 -13.66 -6.06
CA LEU A 41 -8.45 -12.25 -5.95
C LEU A 41 -8.01 -11.42 -7.15
N LEU A 42 -6.85 -11.73 -7.73
CA LEU A 42 -6.36 -11.07 -8.94
C LEU A 42 -7.13 -11.53 -10.19
N SER A 43 -7.38 -12.84 -10.35
CA SER A 43 -8.05 -13.39 -11.52
C SER A 43 -9.53 -13.02 -11.61
N THR A 44 -10.18 -12.82 -10.46
CA THR A 44 -11.56 -12.35 -10.35
C THR A 44 -11.70 -10.83 -10.47
N GLY A 45 -10.60 -10.09 -10.53
CA GLY A 45 -10.60 -8.64 -10.64
C GLY A 45 -10.97 -7.89 -9.35
N VAL A 46 -11.08 -8.59 -8.22
CA VAL A 46 -11.32 -7.99 -6.90
C VAL A 46 -10.16 -7.11 -6.47
N VAL A 47 -8.94 -7.55 -6.82
CA VAL A 47 -7.70 -6.82 -6.55
C VAL A 47 -7.06 -6.39 -7.86
N THR A 48 -6.62 -5.14 -7.92
CA THR A 48 -5.82 -4.62 -9.04
C THR A 48 -4.38 -4.43 -8.59
N GLN A 49 -3.43 -5.04 -9.30
CA GLN A 49 -2.02 -4.74 -9.12
C GLN A 49 -1.69 -3.47 -9.91
N HIS A 50 -1.28 -2.42 -9.22
CA HIS A 50 -0.71 -1.26 -9.89
C HIS A 50 0.65 -1.67 -10.49
N GLU A 51 0.78 -1.68 -11.81
CA GLU A 51 2.07 -1.93 -12.45
C GLU A 51 3.00 -0.75 -12.20
N ALA A 52 4.15 -1.00 -11.57
CA ALA A 52 5.26 -0.05 -11.61
C ALA A 52 5.89 -0.17 -13.00
N LYS A 53 5.62 0.79 -13.88
CA LYS A 53 6.45 0.98 -15.08
C LYS A 53 7.83 1.47 -14.70
#